data_AF-A0A4Q6BH05-F1
#
_entry.id   AF-A0A4Q6BH05-F1
#
_cell.length_a   1.000
_cell.length_b   1.000
_cell.length_c   1.000
_cell.angle_alpha   90.00
_cell.angle_beta   90.00
_cell.angle_gamma   90.00
#
_symmetry.space_group_name_H-M   'P 1'
#
loop_
_entity.id
_entity.type
_entity.pdbx_description
1 polymer ?
#
loop_
_entity_poly.entity_id
_entity_poly.type
_entity_poly.pdbx_seq_one_letter_code
_entity_poly.pdbx_strand_id
1 'polypeptide(L)'
;MLARLIRNGSRVSHPPTLTIRRCTRRRGTAPVGSSVNKLAVLLGCAAAIAFGSGAHGAADVSARRLLDAEREPSQWLTYNGSYSEQHYSRLDRIGRENVKRLGLSWFADYDTNLQQQGQPLYVDGVIYVSTAWTKVYAFDAKTGRQIWQYDPHTKGETIRKV
;
A
#
# COMPACT_ATOMS: atom_id res chain seq x y z
N MET A 1 -40.10 -9.12 -33.04
CA MET A 1 -38.72 -8.61 -33.11
C MET A 1 -37.84 -9.57 -32.32
N LEU A 2 -36.77 -10.06 -32.96
CA LEU A 2 -36.04 -11.30 -32.68
C LEU A 2 -35.50 -11.51 -31.26
N ALA A 3 -35.66 -12.75 -30.79
CA ALA A 3 -34.92 -13.36 -29.70
C ALA A 3 -33.43 -13.58 -30.08
N ARG A 4 -32.51 -13.39 -29.13
CA ARG A 4 -31.15 -13.93 -29.23
C ARG A 4 -30.70 -14.51 -27.88
N LEU A 5 -30.96 -15.81 -27.74
CA LEU A 5 -30.27 -16.71 -26.82
C LEU A 5 -28.79 -16.78 -27.20
N ILE A 6 -27.89 -16.56 -26.25
CA ILE A 6 -26.48 -17.01 -26.34
C ILE A 6 -26.27 -18.05 -25.24
N ARG A 7 -26.07 -19.30 -25.68
CA ARG A 7 -25.66 -20.44 -24.87
C ARG A 7 -24.14 -20.38 -24.63
N ASN A 8 -23.78 -20.51 -23.36
CA ASN A 8 -22.75 -21.35 -22.72
C ASN A 8 -21.39 -21.61 -23.43
N GLY A 9 -20.30 -21.42 -22.68
CA GLY A 9 -18.95 -21.82 -23.07
C GLY A 9 -17.93 -21.60 -21.96
N SER A 10 -17.89 -22.52 -21.00
CA SER A 10 -16.91 -22.65 -19.93
C SER A 10 -15.47 -22.84 -20.46
N ARG A 11 -14.50 -22.11 -19.90
CA ARG A 11 -13.10 -22.56 -19.80
C ARG A 11 -12.51 -22.14 -18.46
N VAL A 12 -12.27 -23.15 -17.63
CA VAL A 12 -11.46 -23.07 -16.41
C VAL A 12 -10.00 -22.98 -16.86
N SER A 13 -9.35 -21.84 -16.62
CA SER A 13 -7.92 -21.67 -16.83
C SER A 13 -7.16 -22.44 -15.74
N HIS A 14 -6.37 -23.42 -16.16
CA HIS A 14 -5.42 -24.12 -15.30
C HIS A 14 -4.17 -23.25 -15.09
N PRO A 15 -3.52 -23.28 -13.92
CA PRO A 15 -2.23 -22.61 -13.72
C PRO A 15 -1.11 -23.34 -14.50
N PRO A 16 -0.10 -22.63 -15.02
CA PRO A 16 0.99 -23.25 -15.76
C PRO A 16 1.90 -24.09 -14.83
N THR A 17 2.09 -25.34 -15.22
CA THR A 17 3.04 -26.31 -14.63
C THR A 17 4.47 -25.76 -14.66
N LEU A 18 5.03 -25.45 -13.48
CA LEU A 18 6.44 -25.09 -13.32
C LEU A 18 7.32 -26.32 -13.64
N THR A 19 7.94 -26.32 -14.82
CA THR A 19 9.00 -27.28 -15.15
C THR A 19 10.32 -26.76 -14.58
N ILE A 20 10.78 -27.38 -13.50
CA ILE A 20 12.09 -27.10 -12.90
C ILE A 20 13.18 -27.63 -13.86
N ARG A 21 13.78 -26.74 -14.67
CA ARG A 21 14.99 -27.07 -15.42
C ARG A 21 16.19 -27.11 -14.46
N ARG A 22 16.78 -28.29 -14.29
CA ARG A 22 18.05 -28.46 -13.57
C ARG A 22 19.13 -27.60 -14.22
N CYS A 23 19.67 -26.64 -13.46
CA CYS A 23 20.81 -25.84 -13.87
C CYS A 23 22.09 -26.68 -13.73
N THR A 24 22.57 -27.27 -14.82
CA THR A 24 23.85 -27.97 -14.84
C THR A 24 24.98 -26.93 -14.90
N ARG A 25 25.63 -26.74 -13.75
CA ARG A 25 26.82 -25.90 -13.57
C ARG A 25 27.98 -26.43 -14.42
N ARG A 26 28.18 -25.90 -15.62
CA ARG A 26 29.43 -26.09 -16.37
C ARG A 26 30.55 -25.31 -15.68
N ARG A 27 31.50 -26.02 -15.06
CA ARG A 27 32.80 -25.46 -14.69
C ARG A 27 33.63 -25.37 -15.97
N GLY A 28 33.77 -24.16 -16.51
CA GLY A 28 34.74 -23.84 -17.56
C GLY A 28 35.98 -23.25 -16.91
N THR A 29 37.12 -23.91 -17.09
CA THR A 29 38.47 -23.45 -16.75
C THR A 29 38.91 -22.34 -17.70
N ALA A 30 39.40 -21.22 -17.17
CA ALA A 30 40.01 -20.14 -17.94
C ALA A 30 41.48 -20.47 -18.26
N PRO A 31 41.99 -20.13 -19.45
CA PRO A 31 43.40 -19.87 -19.64
C PRO A 31 43.69 -18.37 -19.69
N VAL A 32 44.77 -18.02 -18.98
CA VAL A 32 45.49 -16.75 -18.98
C VAL A 32 46.18 -16.53 -20.34
N GLY A 33 46.18 -15.30 -20.85
CA GLY A 33 47.01 -14.94 -22.01
C GLY A 33 46.80 -13.54 -22.60
N SER A 34 47.63 -12.60 -22.15
CA SER A 34 48.24 -11.46 -22.89
C SER A 34 47.40 -10.40 -23.65
N SER A 35 47.41 -9.20 -23.07
CA SER A 35 47.91 -7.92 -23.61
C SER A 35 47.41 -7.32 -24.95
N VAL A 36 46.85 -6.11 -24.82
CA VAL A 36 47.15 -4.83 -25.52
C VAL A 36 45.91 -4.11 -26.11
N ASN A 37 45.64 -2.93 -25.53
CA ASN A 37 44.96 -1.72 -26.03
C ASN A 37 44.04 -1.82 -27.26
N LYS A 38 42.75 -1.48 -27.07
CA LYS A 38 42.09 -0.44 -27.88
C LYS A 38 41.06 0.36 -27.06
N LEU A 39 41.36 1.65 -27.01
CA LEU A 39 40.54 2.79 -26.65
C LEU A 39 39.15 2.73 -27.31
N ALA A 40 38.11 3.10 -26.56
CA ALA A 40 36.99 3.97 -26.95
C ALA A 40 35.60 3.47 -26.55
N VAL A 41 34.80 4.45 -26.14
CA VAL A 41 33.34 4.46 -26.01
C VAL A 41 32.80 3.82 -24.74
N LEU A 42 32.43 4.67 -23.77
CA LEU A 42 31.05 4.83 -23.27
C LEU A 42 31.07 5.85 -22.12
N LEU A 43 31.21 7.12 -22.48
CA LEU A 43 30.85 8.24 -21.60
C LEU A 43 29.37 8.52 -21.84
N GLY A 44 28.49 8.03 -20.97
CA GLY A 44 27.06 8.31 -21.10
C GLY A 44 26.19 7.27 -20.43
N CYS A 45 25.97 7.44 -19.12
CA CYS A 45 24.76 7.06 -18.37
C CYS A 45 25.03 7.24 -16.87
N ALA A 46 25.16 8.48 -16.40
CA ALA A 46 25.18 8.79 -14.97
C ALA A 46 24.29 10.00 -14.68
N ALA A 47 23.01 9.88 -15.04
CA ALA A 47 21.96 10.78 -14.58
C ALA A 47 20.62 10.05 -14.54
N ALA A 48 20.57 8.92 -13.84
CA ALA A 48 19.31 8.41 -13.32
C ALA A 48 19.14 9.00 -11.92
N ILE A 49 18.53 10.18 -11.84
CA ILE A 49 17.90 10.62 -10.59
C ILE A 49 16.79 9.60 -10.36
N ALA A 50 17.07 8.61 -9.51
CA ALA A 50 16.07 7.70 -9.02
C ALA A 50 15.07 8.56 -8.25
N PHE A 51 13.94 8.89 -8.88
CA PHE A 51 12.71 9.15 -8.15
C PHE A 51 12.40 7.85 -7.41
N GLY A 52 12.88 7.77 -6.18
CA GLY A 52 12.55 6.69 -5.28
C GLY A 52 11.05 6.70 -5.08
N SER A 53 10.36 5.84 -5.82
CA SER A 53 9.04 5.35 -5.41
C SER A 53 9.21 4.88 -3.98
N GLY A 54 8.67 5.62 -3.02
CA GLY A 54 8.61 5.21 -1.63
C GLY A 54 7.83 3.91 -1.56
N ALA A 55 8.53 2.79 -1.69
CA ALA A 55 8.00 1.51 -1.32
C ALA A 55 7.73 1.61 0.18
N HIS A 56 6.45 1.78 0.52
CA HIS A 56 6.02 1.74 1.91
C HIS A 56 6.26 0.30 2.36
N GLY A 57 7.34 0.09 3.11
CA GLY A 57 7.55 -1.16 3.84
C GLY A 57 6.42 -1.37 4.85
N ALA A 58 6.35 -2.57 5.42
CA ALA A 58 5.49 -2.77 6.59
C ALA A 58 5.89 -1.75 7.68
N ALA A 59 4.90 -1.07 8.28
CA ALA A 59 5.16 -0.13 9.36
C ALA A 59 5.83 -0.86 10.54
N ASP A 60 6.86 -0.25 11.11
CA ASP A 60 7.60 -0.82 12.25
C ASP A 60 6.81 -0.57 13.56
N VAL A 61 5.84 -1.42 13.84
CA VAL A 61 4.98 -1.31 15.03
C VAL A 61 5.35 -2.39 16.04
N SER A 62 6.21 -2.03 16.98
CA SER A 62 6.57 -2.89 18.12
C SER A 62 5.71 -2.62 19.35
N ALA A 63 5.59 -3.60 20.25
CA ALA A 63 4.88 -3.42 21.52
C ALA A 63 5.42 -2.24 22.34
N ARG A 64 6.75 -2.04 22.32
CA ARG A 64 7.38 -0.89 22.98
C ARG A 64 6.95 0.43 22.34
N ARG A 65 6.93 0.51 21.00
CA ARG A 65 6.49 1.71 20.28
C ARG A 65 5.04 2.07 20.61
N LEU A 66 4.16 1.08 20.75
CA LEU A 66 2.77 1.30 21.18
C LEU A 66 2.68 1.84 22.61
N LEU A 67 3.46 1.30 23.55
CA LEU A 67 3.55 1.81 24.92
C LEU A 67 4.08 3.24 24.98
N ASP A 68 5.02 3.57 24.10
CA ASP A 68 5.65 4.87 23.98
C ASP A 68 4.96 5.79 22.95
N ALA A 69 3.73 5.48 22.47
CA ALA A 69 3.07 6.20 21.37
C ALA A 69 2.99 7.73 21.61
N GLU A 70 2.85 8.14 22.86
CA GLU A 70 2.88 9.54 23.27
C GLU A 70 4.18 10.28 22.94
N ARG A 71 5.29 9.59 22.73
CA ARG A 71 6.56 10.21 22.32
C ARG A 71 6.60 10.54 20.83
N GLU A 72 5.66 10.03 20.04
CA GLU A 72 5.56 10.25 18.60
C GLU A 72 4.25 10.99 18.25
N PRO A 73 4.08 12.28 18.62
CA PRO A 73 2.81 13.00 18.46
C PRO A 73 2.38 13.19 16.99
N SER A 74 3.27 12.95 16.04
CA SER A 74 2.96 12.94 14.60
C SER A 74 2.33 11.64 14.12
N GLN A 75 2.29 10.59 14.96
CA GLN A 75 1.71 9.29 14.63
C GLN A 75 0.39 9.09 15.38
N TRP A 76 -0.44 8.19 14.86
CA TRP A 76 -1.66 7.72 15.52
C TRP A 76 -1.65 6.19 15.50
N LEU A 77 -0.98 5.61 16.50
CA LEU A 77 -0.59 4.19 16.50
C LEU A 77 -1.68 3.25 17.07
N THR A 78 -2.58 3.77 17.90
CA THR A 78 -3.69 3.02 18.52
C THR A 78 -5.02 3.66 18.19
N TYR A 79 -6.13 3.00 18.54
CA TYR A 79 -7.50 3.49 18.32
C TYR A 79 -7.67 4.95 18.78
N ASN A 80 -7.18 5.28 19.98
CA ASN A 80 -7.33 6.60 20.61
C ASN A 80 -6.03 7.43 20.64
N GLY A 81 -5.07 7.10 19.77
CA GLY A 81 -3.78 7.78 19.65
C GLY A 81 -2.68 7.22 20.57
N SER A 82 -3.01 6.93 21.83
CA SER A 82 -2.14 6.23 22.78
C SER A 82 -2.95 5.36 23.76
N TYR A 83 -2.27 4.62 24.64
CA TYR A 83 -2.92 3.82 25.69
C TYR A 83 -3.54 4.64 26.83
N SER A 84 -3.28 5.95 26.91
CA SER A 84 -4.03 6.83 27.82
C SER A 84 -5.43 7.16 27.30
N GLU A 85 -5.73 6.79 26.05
CA GLU A 85 -7.05 6.84 25.42
C GLU A 85 -7.73 8.21 25.41
N GLN A 86 -6.94 9.29 25.43
CA GLN A 86 -7.46 10.66 25.54
C GLN A 86 -8.06 11.22 24.25
N HIS A 87 -7.89 10.55 23.11
CA HIS A 87 -8.22 11.10 21.78
C HIS A 87 -7.62 12.51 21.54
N TYR A 88 -6.46 12.80 22.12
CA TYR A 88 -5.85 14.12 22.10
C TYR A 88 -4.57 14.14 21.26
N SER A 89 -4.52 15.05 20.28
CA SER A 89 -3.31 15.32 19.50
C SER A 89 -2.56 16.53 20.04
N ARG A 90 -1.24 16.41 20.16
CA ARG A 90 -0.34 17.51 20.52
C ARG A 90 0.14 18.35 19.33
N LEU A 91 -0.29 18.02 18.11
CA LEU A 91 0.04 18.81 16.93
C LEU A 91 -0.70 20.15 16.97
N ASP A 92 0.01 21.24 16.73
CA ASP A 92 -0.48 22.62 16.87
C ASP A 92 -0.42 23.42 15.56
N ARG A 93 0.01 22.81 14.45
CA ARG A 93 0.09 23.47 13.14
C ARG A 93 -1.26 24.03 12.68
N ILE A 94 -2.36 23.42 13.11
CA ILE A 94 -3.73 23.89 12.85
C ILE A 94 -4.30 24.40 14.16
N GLY A 95 -4.61 25.69 14.19
CA GLY A 95 -5.06 26.42 15.38
C GLY A 95 -6.24 27.35 15.11
N ARG A 96 -6.69 28.08 16.13
CA ARG A 96 -7.88 28.95 16.08
C ARG A 96 -7.74 30.05 15.03
N GLU A 97 -6.51 30.50 14.79
CA GLU A 97 -6.16 31.56 13.87
C GLU A 97 -6.18 31.14 12.39
N ASN A 98 -5.91 29.85 12.12
CA ASN A 98 -5.71 29.36 10.75
C ASN A 98 -6.71 28.27 10.28
N VAL A 99 -7.54 27.72 11.18
CA VAL A 99 -8.54 26.68 10.85
C VAL A 99 -9.49 27.10 9.71
N LYS A 100 -9.78 28.41 9.60
CA LYS A 100 -10.60 28.99 8.53
C LYS A 100 -10.00 28.86 7.12
N ARG A 101 -8.73 28.46 7.00
CA ARG A 101 -8.02 28.27 5.74
C ARG A 101 -7.94 26.80 5.30
N LEU A 102 -8.51 25.88 6.09
CA LEU A 102 -8.51 24.46 5.73
C LEU A 102 -9.35 24.22 4.48
N GLY A 103 -8.89 23.29 3.66
CA GLY A 103 -9.58 22.79 2.49
C GLY A 103 -9.31 21.30 2.32
N LEU A 104 -10.11 20.66 1.46
CA LEU A 104 -9.94 19.25 1.13
C LEU A 104 -8.59 19.04 0.43
N SER A 105 -7.71 18.22 1.01
CA SER A 105 -6.42 17.89 0.37
C SER A 105 -6.58 16.75 -0.63
N TRP A 106 -7.34 15.72 -0.29
CA TRP A 106 -7.69 14.58 -1.15
C TRP A 106 -8.87 13.81 -0.52
N PHE A 107 -9.51 12.95 -1.31
CA PHE A 107 -10.53 12.00 -0.87
C PHE A 107 -10.33 10.66 -1.59
N ALA A 108 -10.89 9.60 -1.04
CA ALA A 108 -10.94 8.29 -1.66
C ALA A 108 -12.33 7.68 -1.46
N ASP A 109 -12.85 7.04 -2.50
CA ASP A 109 -14.12 6.33 -2.45
C ASP A 109 -13.93 4.89 -1.97
N TYR A 110 -14.89 4.40 -1.19
CA TYR A 110 -14.99 2.97 -0.86
C TYR A 110 -15.97 2.27 -1.81
N ASP A 111 -15.81 0.97 -1.96
CA ASP A 111 -16.71 0.12 -2.74
C ASP A 111 -18.06 -0.19 -2.04
N THR A 112 -18.45 0.65 -1.09
CA THR A 112 -19.66 0.51 -0.29
C THR A 112 -20.18 1.89 0.14
N ASN A 113 -21.50 2.02 0.21
CA ASN A 113 -22.21 3.18 0.74
C ASN A 113 -22.75 2.95 2.15
N LEU A 114 -22.36 1.85 2.80
CA LEU A 114 -22.76 1.54 4.17
C LEU A 114 -22.08 2.48 5.17
N GLN A 115 -22.60 2.48 6.40
CA GLN A 115 -22.07 3.28 7.49
C GLN A 115 -20.60 2.93 7.76
N GLN A 116 -19.75 3.96 7.81
CA GLN A 116 -18.35 3.83 8.19
C GLN A 116 -18.18 4.20 9.66
N GLN A 117 -17.55 3.33 10.44
CA GLN A 117 -17.29 3.52 11.87
C GLN A 117 -15.80 3.32 12.21
N GLY A 118 -14.98 2.95 11.23
CA GLY A 118 -13.55 2.74 11.41
C GLY A 118 -12.83 4.05 11.70
N GLN A 119 -12.05 4.06 12.77
CA GLN A 119 -11.14 5.15 13.08
C GLN A 119 -9.81 4.91 12.38
N PRO A 120 -9.32 5.87 11.56
CA PRO A 120 -8.05 5.70 10.86
C PRO A 120 -6.86 5.61 11.81
N LEU A 121 -5.93 4.70 11.51
CA LEU A 121 -4.58 4.74 12.07
C LEU A 121 -3.65 5.46 11.09
N TYR A 122 -2.73 6.25 11.60
CA TYR A 122 -1.70 6.91 10.81
C TYR A 122 -0.32 6.49 11.31
N VAL A 123 0.40 5.74 10.48
CA VAL A 123 1.71 5.21 10.84
C VAL A 123 2.66 5.38 9.67
N ASP A 124 3.76 6.11 9.89
CA ASP A 124 4.88 6.23 8.96
C ASP A 124 4.47 6.65 7.54
N GLY A 125 3.51 7.56 7.42
CA GLY A 125 3.02 8.09 6.14
C GLY A 125 1.87 7.29 5.51
N VAL A 126 1.42 6.21 6.14
CA VAL A 126 0.30 5.39 5.67
C VAL A 126 -0.91 5.58 6.57
N ILE A 127 -2.07 5.76 5.96
CA ILE A 127 -3.36 5.72 6.63
C ILE A 127 -3.98 4.34 6.45
N TYR A 128 -4.35 3.69 7.54
CA TYR A 128 -5.05 2.41 7.56
C TYR A 128 -6.48 2.62 8.06
N VAL A 129 -7.48 2.14 7.30
CA VAL A 129 -8.89 2.31 7.65
C VAL A 129 -9.63 0.99 7.48
N SER A 130 -10.42 0.61 8.49
CA SER A 130 -11.41 -0.46 8.36
C SER A 130 -12.75 0.10 7.88
N THR A 131 -13.39 -0.61 6.97
CA THR A 131 -14.67 -0.21 6.37
C THR A 131 -15.74 -1.27 6.60
N ALA A 132 -16.95 -1.02 6.10
CA ALA A 132 -17.99 -2.04 6.11
C ALA A 132 -17.52 -3.37 5.51
N TRP A 133 -18.15 -4.46 5.96
CA TRP A 133 -17.77 -5.85 5.63
C TRP A 133 -16.34 -6.23 6.04
N THR A 134 -15.79 -5.55 7.04
CA THR A 134 -14.46 -5.85 7.61
C THR A 134 -13.33 -5.73 6.58
N LYS A 135 -13.56 -4.98 5.49
CA LYS A 135 -12.50 -4.66 4.54
C LYS A 135 -11.53 -3.67 5.17
N VAL A 136 -10.27 -3.73 4.78
CA VAL A 136 -9.23 -2.81 5.25
C VAL A 136 -8.56 -2.18 4.04
N TYR A 137 -8.40 -0.86 4.07
CA TYR A 137 -7.70 -0.11 3.05
C TYR A 137 -6.45 0.54 3.65
N ALA A 138 -5.39 0.62 2.86
CA ALA A 138 -4.21 1.40 3.16
C ALA A 138 -3.99 2.46 2.08
N PHE A 139 -3.77 3.70 2.50
CA PHE A 139 -3.55 4.85 1.62
C PHE A 139 -2.24 5.55 1.94
N ASP A 140 -1.56 6.04 0.91
CA ASP A 140 -0.49 7.02 1.08
C ASP A 140 -1.13 8.33 1.60
N ALA A 141 -0.74 8.77 2.80
CA ALA A 141 -1.41 9.86 3.49
C ALA A 141 -1.26 11.23 2.81
N LYS A 142 -0.22 11.38 1.99
CA LYS A 142 0.06 12.64 1.30
C LYS A 142 -0.75 12.77 0.01
N THR A 143 -0.90 11.67 -0.72
CA THR A 143 -1.49 11.66 -2.06
C THR A 143 -2.91 11.10 -2.11
N GLY A 144 -3.33 10.34 -1.10
CA GLY A 144 -4.60 9.59 -1.12
C GLY A 144 -4.56 8.34 -2.00
N ARG A 145 -3.41 7.99 -2.59
CA ARG A 145 -3.29 6.81 -3.44
C ARG A 145 -3.46 5.54 -2.61
N GLN A 146 -4.39 4.66 -3.00
CA GLN A 146 -4.50 3.33 -2.42
C GLN A 146 -3.19 2.54 -2.63
N ILE A 147 -2.63 2.05 -1.53
CA ILE A 147 -1.43 1.19 -1.51
C ILE A 147 -1.87 -0.26 -1.67
N TRP A 148 -2.82 -0.70 -0.84
CA TRP A 148 -3.40 -2.04 -0.89
C TRP A 148 -4.81 -2.04 -0.27
N GLN A 149 -5.52 -3.13 -0.49
CA GLN A 149 -6.80 -3.43 0.14
C GLN A 149 -6.80 -4.90 0.58
N TYR A 150 -7.42 -5.18 1.72
CA TYR A 150 -7.77 -6.52 2.17
C TYR A 150 -9.29 -6.69 2.20
N ASP A 151 -9.78 -7.75 1.56
CA ASP A 151 -11.19 -8.15 1.59
C ASP A 151 -11.28 -9.56 2.19
N PRO A 152 -11.93 -9.74 3.37
CA PRO A 152 -12.13 -11.04 3.97
C PRO A 152 -13.24 -11.87 3.28
N HIS A 153 -13.89 -11.32 2.26
CA HIS A 153 -15.01 -11.94 1.55
C HIS A 153 -16.14 -12.35 2.50
N THR A 154 -16.46 -11.48 3.46
CA THR A 154 -17.58 -11.69 4.39
C THR A 154 -18.87 -11.82 3.57
N LYS A 155 -19.60 -12.91 3.79
CA LYS A 155 -20.90 -13.14 3.16
C LYS A 155 -21.89 -12.13 3.72
N GLY A 156 -22.06 -11.02 3.03
CA GLY A 156 -23.11 -10.07 3.36
C GLY A 156 -24.45 -10.58 2.86
N GLU A 157 -25.44 -10.72 3.75
CA GLU A 157 -26.82 -10.70 3.30
C GLU A 157 -27.09 -9.30 2.76
N THR A 158 -27.48 -9.24 1.48
CA THR A 158 -27.76 -7.99 0.78
C THR A 158 -28.84 -7.23 1.53
N ILE A 159 -28.48 -6.13 2.20
CA ILE A 159 -29.48 -5.09 2.50
C ILE A 159 -29.89 -4.54 1.15
N ARG A 160 -30.98 -5.06 0.58
CA ARG A 160 -31.60 -4.49 -0.62
C ARG A 160 -31.86 -3.02 -0.32
N LYS A 161 -31.44 -2.15 -1.24
CA LYS A 161 -31.90 -0.76 -1.28
C LYS A 161 -33.42 -0.75 -1.08
N VAL A 162 -33.86 -0.15 0.02
CA VAL A 162 -35.24 0.34 0.18
C VAL A 162 -35.35 1.66 -0.55
#